data_AF-A0A846WZB7-F1
#
_entry.id   AF-A0A846WZB7-F1
#
_cell.length_a   1.000
_cell.length_b   1.000
_cell.length_c   1.000
_cell.angle_alpha   90.00
_cell.angle_beta   90.00
_cell.angle_gamma   90.00
#
_symmetry.space_group_name_H-M   'P 1'
#
loop_
_entity.id
_entity.type
_entity.pdbx_description
1 polymer ?
#
loop_
_entity_poly.entity_id
_entity_poly.type
_entity_poly.pdbx_seq_one_letter_code
_entity_poly.pdbx_strand_id
1 'polypeptide(L)'
;MAITDVAEYAHLTDADIEALGAELDALRREIEESRGEEDAKYIRRVIKSQRIAETAGRVFGLGAGMKGWKGKAAWAASAACLSYAKVIENNELGHNIMHGQWDWMNDPEIHSTSWEWDSASDGKFWRHTHNYMHHKYTNVTDMDDDIGYGILRVTRDQPWEPYMLFNPVYNFILMTGFQYGKAVQHLELMKAIKAALNGGEQYAEYDWEEFRSRLKVVLTKITKQTAKDYVLFPAMAVPFTGARGYKKAASANYVANTVRDVWDHMTIFCGHFPDDAEKFTIEDIDNETLPEWYLRQMLGTANFEGSNALHFITGHLGRQIEHHLYPDLPSNRYNYINSRLVEICEKYDLPYNTGPMWKQYAESWRTIIKLSLPDKYLTATVDDAPETHSNKRFYDESGRTTVVKGEIDAEGNRRGLVSHVEELAAAK
;
A
#
# COMPACT_ATOMS: atom_id res chain seq x y z
N MET A 1 1.35 16.80 -15.56
CA MET A 1 1.28 17.46 -14.25
C MET A 1 0.22 16.69 -13.51
N ALA A 2 0.39 16.45 -12.22
CA ALA A 2 -0.67 15.87 -11.42
C ALA A 2 -1.86 16.84 -11.32
N ILE A 3 -2.96 16.37 -10.72
CA ILE A 3 -4.11 17.21 -10.37
C ILE A 3 -3.62 18.37 -9.47
N THR A 4 -4.24 19.55 -9.57
CA THR A 4 -3.92 20.76 -8.77
C THR A 4 -5.16 21.41 -8.14
N ASP A 5 -6.36 20.94 -8.48
CA ASP A 5 -7.64 21.26 -7.83
C ASP A 5 -8.56 20.05 -7.95
N VAL A 6 -8.73 19.30 -6.86
CA VAL A 6 -9.50 18.04 -6.87
C VAL A 6 -11.01 18.28 -7.05
N ALA A 7 -11.54 19.39 -6.57
CA ALA A 7 -12.97 19.71 -6.68
C ALA A 7 -13.34 20.14 -8.11
N GLU A 8 -12.49 20.93 -8.77
CA GLU A 8 -12.58 21.20 -10.20
C GLU A 8 -12.45 19.90 -11.01
N TYR A 9 -11.44 19.08 -10.72
CA TYR A 9 -11.26 17.81 -11.41
C TYR A 9 -12.48 16.90 -11.28
N ALA A 10 -13.16 16.89 -10.14
CA ALA A 10 -14.32 16.06 -9.88
C ALA A 10 -15.65 16.63 -10.43
N HIS A 11 -15.67 17.84 -11.00
CA HIS A 11 -16.88 18.53 -11.46
C HIS A 11 -17.92 18.77 -10.32
N LEU A 12 -17.44 18.90 -9.08
CA LEU A 12 -18.30 19.10 -7.91
C LEU A 12 -18.30 20.56 -7.45
N THR A 13 -19.45 21.03 -6.96
CA THR A 13 -19.52 22.33 -6.27
C THR A 13 -19.04 22.20 -4.83
N ASP A 14 -18.67 23.31 -4.19
CA ASP A 14 -18.29 23.34 -2.77
C ASP A 14 -19.39 22.74 -1.88
N ALA A 15 -20.67 22.99 -2.21
CA ALA A 15 -21.79 22.42 -1.48
C ALA A 15 -21.90 20.88 -1.64
N ASP A 16 -21.48 20.35 -2.78
CA ASP A 16 -21.46 18.90 -3.03
C ASP A 16 -20.33 18.24 -2.25
N ILE A 17 -19.16 18.88 -2.22
CA ILE A 17 -17.99 18.46 -1.45
C ILE A 17 -18.32 18.42 0.05
N GLU A 18 -18.92 19.47 0.61
CA GLU A 18 -19.35 19.49 2.01
C GLU A 18 -20.39 18.40 2.32
N ALA A 19 -21.37 18.19 1.43
CA ALA A 19 -22.36 17.14 1.61
C ALA A 19 -21.75 15.73 1.54
N LEU A 20 -20.81 15.50 0.62
CA LEU A 20 -20.05 14.27 0.50
C LEU A 20 -19.28 13.99 1.80
N GLY A 21 -18.55 14.99 2.32
CA GLY A 21 -17.83 14.88 3.59
C GLY A 21 -18.75 14.51 4.75
N ALA A 22 -19.93 15.14 4.85
CA ALA A 22 -20.89 14.83 5.91
C ALA A 22 -21.44 13.39 5.84
N GLU A 23 -21.62 12.83 4.64
CA GLU A 23 -22.06 11.45 4.44
C GLU A 23 -20.95 10.44 4.78
N LEU A 24 -19.71 10.73 4.39
CA LEU A 24 -18.54 9.93 4.76
C LEU A 24 -18.30 9.94 6.27
N ASP A 25 -18.47 11.09 6.92
CA ASP A 25 -18.41 11.20 8.37
C ASP A 25 -19.55 10.42 9.07
N ALA A 26 -20.74 10.42 8.48
CA ALA A 26 -21.86 9.64 9.00
C ALA A 26 -21.58 8.13 8.91
N LEU A 27 -21.01 7.68 7.79
CA LEU A 27 -20.58 6.29 7.63
C LEU A 27 -19.50 5.92 8.66
N ARG A 28 -18.49 6.78 8.88
CA ARG A 28 -17.48 6.56 9.93
C ARG A 28 -18.11 6.35 11.29
N ARG A 29 -19.00 7.27 11.71
CA ARG A 29 -19.71 7.18 13.01
C ARG A 29 -20.51 5.90 13.14
N GLU A 30 -21.20 5.48 12.07
CA GLU A 30 -21.96 4.23 12.06
C GLU A 30 -21.08 3.01 12.42
N ILE A 31 -19.86 2.94 11.87
CA ILE A 31 -18.92 1.86 12.18
C ILE A 31 -18.37 1.98 13.61
N GLU A 32 -18.01 3.20 14.03
CA GLU A 32 -17.49 3.45 15.38
C GLU A 32 -18.50 3.14 16.49
N GLU A 33 -19.80 3.34 16.23
CA GLU A 33 -20.89 3.04 17.16
C GLU A 33 -21.28 1.56 17.15
N SER A 34 -21.12 0.87 16.02
CA SER A 34 -21.52 -0.54 15.86
C SER A 34 -20.40 -1.55 16.13
N ARG A 35 -19.14 -1.11 16.26
CA ARG A 35 -18.01 -1.98 16.63
C ARG A 35 -18.15 -2.53 18.05
N GLY A 36 -17.74 -3.77 18.26
CA GLY A 36 -17.86 -4.40 19.57
C GLY A 36 -17.34 -5.83 19.63
N GLU A 37 -17.98 -6.66 20.45
CA GLU A 37 -17.47 -7.98 20.85
C GLU A 37 -17.23 -8.93 19.67
N GLU A 38 -18.00 -8.85 18.58
CA GLU A 38 -17.76 -9.68 17.40
C GLU A 38 -16.47 -9.31 16.66
N ASP A 39 -16.13 -8.01 16.61
CA ASP A 39 -14.86 -7.52 16.05
C ASP A 39 -13.68 -7.95 16.93
N ALA A 40 -13.84 -7.85 18.25
CA ALA A 40 -12.83 -8.31 19.21
C ALA A 40 -12.58 -9.83 19.12
N LYS A 41 -13.64 -10.63 18.94
CA LYS A 41 -13.53 -12.09 18.68
C LYS A 41 -12.84 -12.36 17.35
N TYR A 42 -13.12 -11.56 16.33
CA TYR A 42 -12.48 -11.69 15.02
C TYR A 42 -10.96 -11.56 15.15
N ILE A 43 -10.44 -10.44 15.66
CA ILE A 43 -8.99 -10.20 15.72
C ILE A 43 -8.27 -11.24 16.59
N ARG A 44 -8.86 -11.63 17.72
CA ARG A 44 -8.33 -12.70 18.59
C ARG A 44 -8.26 -14.07 17.88
N ARG A 45 -9.24 -14.39 17.03
CA ARG A 45 -9.22 -15.61 16.21
C ARG A 45 -8.14 -15.54 15.13
N VAL A 46 -7.94 -14.37 14.51
CA VAL A 46 -6.88 -14.18 13.52
C VAL A 46 -5.50 -14.36 14.17
N ILE A 47 -5.24 -13.71 15.31
CA ILE A 47 -3.98 -13.88 16.07
C ILE A 47 -3.76 -15.36 16.41
N LYS A 48 -4.78 -16.03 16.94
CA LYS A 48 -4.70 -17.47 17.26
C LYS A 48 -4.37 -18.31 16.03
N SER A 49 -5.03 -18.06 14.90
CA SER A 49 -4.81 -18.76 13.62
C SER A 49 -3.38 -18.57 13.12
N GLN A 50 -2.90 -17.32 13.13
CA GLN A 50 -1.54 -16.96 12.74
C GLN A 50 -0.50 -17.67 13.62
N ARG A 51 -0.66 -17.64 14.96
CA ARG A 51 0.28 -18.24 15.90
C ARG A 51 0.30 -19.76 15.80
N ILE A 52 -0.86 -20.40 15.60
CA ILE A 52 -0.94 -21.84 15.32
C ILE A 52 -0.18 -22.19 14.04
N ALA A 53 -0.37 -21.43 12.96
CA ALA A 53 0.31 -21.67 11.69
C ALA A 53 1.82 -21.45 11.80
N GLU A 54 2.27 -20.40 12.49
CA GLU A 54 3.68 -20.16 12.78
C GLU A 54 4.30 -21.38 13.47
N THR A 55 3.70 -21.80 14.59
CA THR A 55 4.21 -22.89 15.41
C THR A 55 4.19 -24.21 14.66
N ALA A 56 3.10 -24.51 13.94
CA ALA A 56 3.02 -25.71 13.09
C ALA A 56 4.11 -25.69 12.02
N GLY A 57 4.34 -24.55 11.38
CA GLY A 57 5.39 -24.36 10.38
C GLY A 57 6.78 -24.64 10.93
N ARG A 58 7.08 -24.18 12.16
CA ARG A 58 8.35 -24.48 12.84
C ARG A 58 8.48 -25.97 13.18
N VAL A 59 7.42 -26.59 13.70
CA VAL A 59 7.40 -28.02 14.08
C VAL A 59 7.62 -28.92 12.86
N PHE A 60 6.92 -28.66 11.75
CA PHE A 60 7.16 -29.38 10.49
C PHE A 60 8.60 -29.20 9.98
N GLY A 61 9.17 -28.01 10.18
CA GLY A 61 10.55 -27.68 9.83
C GLY A 61 11.59 -28.60 10.49
N LEU A 62 11.33 -29.09 11.71
CA LEU A 62 12.21 -30.04 12.41
C LEU A 62 12.37 -31.36 11.64
N GLY A 63 11.31 -31.80 10.96
CA GLY A 63 11.27 -33.02 10.16
C GLY A 63 11.65 -32.84 8.68
N ALA A 64 11.82 -31.60 8.22
CA ALA A 64 12.04 -31.28 6.80
C ALA A 64 13.34 -31.89 6.22
N GLY A 65 14.31 -32.21 7.08
CA GLY A 65 15.57 -32.86 6.69
C GLY A 65 15.48 -34.37 6.46
N MET A 66 14.36 -35.03 6.79
CA MET A 66 14.18 -36.46 6.57
C MET A 66 14.38 -36.86 5.10
N LYS A 67 14.79 -38.12 4.87
CA LYS A 67 14.93 -38.66 3.50
C LYS A 67 13.55 -39.09 2.94
N GLY A 68 13.46 -39.11 1.61
CA GLY A 68 12.26 -39.57 0.90
C GLY A 68 11.08 -38.60 0.96
N TRP A 69 9.88 -39.13 0.70
CA TRP A 69 8.63 -38.38 0.64
C TRP A 69 8.31 -37.63 1.94
N LYS A 70 8.53 -38.24 3.11
CA LYS A 70 8.21 -37.64 4.41
C LYS A 70 8.91 -36.30 4.64
N GLY A 71 10.20 -36.20 4.29
CA GLY A 71 10.93 -34.94 4.40
C GLY A 71 10.47 -33.87 3.41
N LYS A 72 10.10 -34.27 2.18
CA LYS A 72 9.52 -33.35 1.18
C LYS A 72 8.17 -32.80 1.65
N ALA A 73 7.30 -33.67 2.17
CA ALA A 73 6.00 -33.29 2.70
C ALA A 73 6.13 -32.38 3.94
N ALA A 74 7.02 -32.72 4.88
CA ALA A 74 7.30 -31.89 6.05
C ALA A 74 7.86 -30.51 5.66
N TRP A 75 8.77 -30.46 4.67
CA TRP A 75 9.27 -29.19 4.14
C TRP A 75 8.16 -28.35 3.50
N ALA A 76 7.30 -28.96 2.67
CA ALA A 76 6.21 -28.27 2.01
C ALA A 76 5.18 -27.73 3.02
N ALA A 77 4.82 -28.54 4.02
CA ALA A 77 3.95 -28.12 5.12
C ALA A 77 4.57 -26.99 5.95
N SER A 78 5.87 -27.07 6.24
CA SER A 78 6.62 -26.00 6.91
C SER A 78 6.56 -24.70 6.12
N ALA A 79 6.90 -24.73 4.83
CA ALA A 79 6.88 -23.56 3.96
C ALA A 79 5.47 -22.96 3.84
N ALA A 80 4.44 -23.79 3.64
CA ALA A 80 3.05 -23.32 3.50
C ALA A 80 2.52 -22.67 4.79
N CYS A 81 2.69 -23.32 5.94
CA CYS A 81 2.26 -22.79 7.23
C CYS A 81 3.00 -21.48 7.59
N LEU A 82 4.32 -21.42 7.37
CA LEU A 82 5.09 -20.20 7.60
C LEU A 82 4.72 -19.08 6.62
N SER A 83 4.42 -19.39 5.36
CA SER A 83 3.99 -18.39 4.36
C SER A 83 2.68 -17.75 4.80
N TYR A 84 1.67 -18.56 5.15
CA TYR A 84 0.40 -18.07 5.69
C TYR A 84 0.62 -17.23 6.95
N ALA A 85 1.40 -17.73 7.91
CA ALA A 85 1.66 -17.03 9.16
C ALA A 85 2.33 -15.66 8.94
N LYS A 86 3.26 -15.56 7.99
CA LYS A 86 3.96 -14.31 7.64
C LYS A 86 3.06 -13.33 6.90
N VAL A 87 2.24 -13.79 5.97
CA VAL A 87 1.28 -12.95 5.23
C VAL A 87 0.24 -12.36 6.18
N ILE A 88 -0.37 -13.20 7.03
CA ILE A 88 -1.37 -12.73 8.00
C ILE A 88 -0.75 -11.81 9.05
N GLU A 89 0.47 -12.12 9.53
CA GLU A 89 1.18 -11.25 10.47
C GLU A 89 1.52 -9.89 9.87
N ASN A 90 1.82 -9.80 8.58
CA ASN A 90 2.17 -8.52 7.96
C ASN A 90 0.93 -7.69 7.63
N ASN A 91 -0.10 -8.30 7.04
CA ASN A 91 -1.21 -7.54 6.45
C ASN A 91 -2.41 -7.43 7.39
N GLU A 92 -2.92 -8.53 7.92
CA GLU A 92 -4.13 -8.51 8.76
C GLU A 92 -3.84 -8.16 10.23
N LEU A 93 -2.64 -8.48 10.73
CA LEU A 93 -2.24 -8.17 12.10
C LEU A 93 -1.38 -6.91 12.17
N GLY A 94 -0.11 -6.98 11.76
CA GLY A 94 0.87 -5.92 11.98
C GLY A 94 0.44 -4.59 11.38
N HIS A 95 0.12 -4.56 10.09
CA HIS A 95 -0.38 -3.37 9.41
C HIS A 95 -1.62 -2.78 10.09
N ASN A 96 -2.68 -3.58 10.23
CA ASN A 96 -3.97 -3.12 10.76
C ASN A 96 -3.94 -2.75 12.26
N ILE A 97 -3.22 -3.50 13.10
CA ILE A 97 -3.05 -3.17 14.52
C ILE A 97 -2.24 -1.89 14.66
N MET A 98 -1.15 -1.74 13.91
CA MET A 98 -0.31 -0.53 13.97
C MET A 98 -0.98 0.72 13.37
N HIS A 99 -2.03 0.56 12.56
CA HIS A 99 -2.95 1.64 12.17
C HIS A 99 -3.92 2.08 13.27
N GLY A 100 -4.02 1.33 14.37
CA GLY A 100 -4.92 1.65 15.48
C GLY A 100 -6.33 1.10 15.34
N GLN A 101 -6.57 0.21 14.37
CA GLN A 101 -7.89 -0.37 14.10
C GLN A 101 -8.56 -1.06 15.31
N TRP A 102 -7.74 -1.45 16.29
CA TRP A 102 -8.17 -2.20 17.47
C TRP A 102 -7.94 -1.44 18.78
N ASP A 103 -7.43 -0.20 18.74
CA ASP A 103 -7.05 0.57 19.95
C ASP A 103 -8.28 0.85 20.85
N TRP A 104 -9.47 0.93 20.27
CA TRP A 104 -10.74 1.07 20.99
C TRP A 104 -11.01 -0.07 21.99
N MET A 105 -10.38 -1.24 21.81
CA MET A 105 -10.46 -2.36 22.74
C MET A 105 -9.74 -2.10 24.06
N ASN A 106 -8.83 -1.11 24.11
CA ASN A 106 -7.91 -0.86 25.23
C ASN A 106 -7.16 -2.13 25.68
N ASP A 107 -6.84 -3.01 24.73
CA ASP A 107 -6.09 -4.24 24.97
C ASP A 107 -4.59 -3.93 24.94
N PRO A 108 -3.80 -4.27 25.99
CA PRO A 108 -2.39 -3.90 26.04
C PRO A 108 -1.52 -4.65 25.01
N GLU A 109 -1.97 -5.81 24.54
CA GLU A 109 -1.27 -6.60 23.52
C GLU A 109 -1.70 -6.16 22.12
N ILE A 110 -3.00 -5.97 21.89
CA ILE A 110 -3.57 -5.60 20.59
C ILE A 110 -3.71 -4.08 20.48
N HIS A 111 -2.57 -3.37 20.39
CA HIS A 111 -2.53 -1.91 20.36
C HIS A 111 -1.46 -1.38 19.40
N SER A 112 -1.75 -0.27 18.73
CA SER A 112 -0.89 0.33 17.70
C SER A 112 0.52 0.68 18.16
N THR A 113 0.65 1.11 19.42
CA THR A 113 1.90 1.56 20.02
C THR A 113 2.75 0.44 20.60
N SER A 114 2.17 -0.73 20.90
CA SER A 114 2.87 -1.87 21.52
C SER A 114 3.10 -3.04 20.56
N TRP A 115 2.30 -3.17 19.50
CA TRP A 115 2.48 -4.25 18.52
C TRP A 115 3.77 -4.08 17.74
N GLU A 116 4.55 -5.16 17.66
CA GLU A 116 5.79 -5.22 16.88
C GLU A 116 5.76 -6.48 16.02
N TRP A 117 5.55 -6.28 14.72
CA TRP A 117 5.33 -7.36 13.76
C TRP A 117 6.57 -8.19 13.43
N ASP A 118 6.32 -9.39 12.88
CA ASP A 118 7.35 -10.26 12.28
C ASP A 118 7.76 -9.78 10.87
N SER A 119 8.42 -8.62 10.82
CA SER A 119 8.98 -8.06 9.58
C SER A 119 10.33 -7.39 9.81
N ALA A 120 11.08 -7.18 8.73
CA ALA A 120 12.36 -6.46 8.75
C ALA A 120 12.19 -4.96 9.05
N SER A 121 11.01 -4.39 8.76
CA SER A 121 10.67 -3.01 9.06
C SER A 121 10.38 -2.84 10.55
N ASP A 122 10.83 -1.74 11.14
CA ASP A 122 10.58 -1.40 12.54
C ASP A 122 9.19 -0.76 12.67
N GLY A 123 8.39 -1.19 13.65
CA GLY A 123 7.01 -0.71 13.79
C GLY A 123 6.90 0.79 14.01
N LYS A 124 7.85 1.41 14.75
CA LYS A 124 7.85 2.86 14.97
C LYS A 124 8.16 3.61 13.68
N PHE A 125 9.14 3.14 12.91
CA PHE A 125 9.49 3.76 11.63
C PHE A 125 8.37 3.61 10.62
N TRP A 126 7.77 2.43 10.54
CA TRP A 126 6.65 2.17 9.67
C TRP A 126 5.44 3.05 10.00
N ARG A 127 5.09 3.25 11.29
CA ARG A 127 4.01 4.19 11.66
C ARG A 127 4.31 5.63 11.24
N HIS A 128 5.56 6.04 11.20
CA HIS A 128 5.91 7.37 10.70
C HIS A 128 5.81 7.44 9.17
N THR A 129 6.48 6.55 8.44
CA THR A 129 6.50 6.59 6.97
C THR A 129 5.14 6.28 6.36
N HIS A 130 4.37 5.39 6.97
CA HIS A 130 3.10 4.97 6.42
C HIS A 130 1.91 5.73 7.05
N ASN A 131 1.69 5.67 8.38
CA ASN A 131 0.49 6.33 8.95
C ASN A 131 0.57 7.87 8.88
N TYR A 132 1.76 8.46 9.04
CA TYR A 132 1.89 9.92 9.00
C TYR A 132 2.20 10.46 7.61
N MET A 133 3.20 9.91 6.90
CA MET A 133 3.56 10.45 5.59
C MET A 133 2.57 9.95 4.52
N HIS A 134 2.47 8.64 4.30
CA HIS A 134 1.63 8.09 3.24
C HIS A 134 0.14 8.42 3.42
N HIS A 135 -0.52 8.04 4.51
CA HIS A 135 -1.97 8.28 4.67
C HIS A 135 -2.38 9.77 4.68
N LYS A 136 -1.48 10.66 5.09
CA LYS A 136 -1.74 12.11 5.02
C LYS A 136 -1.58 12.63 3.59
N TYR A 137 -0.52 12.20 2.91
CA TYR A 137 -0.08 12.73 1.62
C TYR A 137 -0.26 11.71 0.49
N THR A 138 -1.24 10.81 0.58
CA THR A 138 -1.43 9.70 -0.36
C THR A 138 -1.36 10.16 -1.80
N ASN A 139 -0.45 9.54 -2.56
CA ASN A 139 -0.23 9.84 -3.98
C ASN A 139 0.18 11.30 -4.30
N VAL A 140 0.59 12.10 -3.30
CA VAL A 140 1.19 13.42 -3.50
C VAL A 140 2.67 13.24 -3.86
N THR A 141 3.02 13.67 -5.07
CA THR A 141 4.38 13.56 -5.60
C THR A 141 5.38 14.28 -4.69
N ASP A 142 6.55 13.68 -4.47
CA ASP A 142 7.64 14.16 -3.59
C ASP A 142 7.34 14.20 -2.07
N MET A 143 6.11 13.90 -1.65
CA MET A 143 5.71 13.82 -0.23
C MET A 143 5.45 12.39 0.23
N ASP A 144 4.93 11.54 -0.65
CA ASP A 144 4.62 10.15 -0.36
C ASP A 144 5.68 9.21 -0.95
N ASP A 145 6.58 8.75 -0.09
CA ASP A 145 7.63 7.80 -0.48
C ASP A 145 7.07 6.41 -0.85
N ASP A 146 5.81 6.07 -0.52
CA ASP A 146 5.20 4.83 -1.01
C ASP A 146 4.93 4.92 -2.52
N ILE A 147 4.91 6.13 -3.12
CA ILE A 147 4.95 6.34 -4.58
C ILE A 147 6.35 6.00 -5.10
N GLY A 148 6.53 4.75 -5.51
CA GLY A 148 7.77 4.29 -6.14
C GLY A 148 8.93 4.03 -5.18
N TYR A 149 8.72 4.07 -3.85
CA TYR A 149 9.71 3.68 -2.84
C TYR A 149 11.03 4.45 -2.96
N GLY A 150 10.95 5.72 -3.37
CA GLY A 150 12.09 6.63 -3.56
C GLY A 150 13.06 6.26 -4.68
N ILE A 151 12.82 5.19 -5.44
CA ILE A 151 13.71 4.72 -6.52
C ILE A 151 13.02 4.44 -7.85
N LEU A 152 11.75 4.04 -7.83
CA LEU A 152 10.98 3.75 -9.03
C LEU A 152 10.30 5.01 -9.54
N ARG A 153 10.44 5.25 -10.84
CA ARG A 153 9.58 6.20 -11.54
C ARG A 153 8.23 5.56 -11.85
N VAL A 154 7.18 6.06 -11.22
CA VAL A 154 5.81 5.51 -11.32
C VAL A 154 4.78 6.52 -11.83
N THR A 155 5.18 7.78 -11.98
CA THR A 155 4.41 8.83 -12.67
C THR A 155 5.30 9.58 -13.66
N ARG A 156 4.68 10.18 -14.68
CA ARG A 156 5.36 11.07 -15.64
C ARG A 156 5.71 12.43 -15.06
N ASP A 157 5.10 12.79 -13.94
CA ASP A 157 5.37 14.05 -13.22
C ASP A 157 6.78 14.05 -12.61
N GLN A 158 7.35 12.88 -12.39
CA GLN A 158 8.76 12.72 -12.05
C GLN A 158 9.63 12.85 -13.30
N PRO A 159 10.68 13.70 -13.29
CA PRO A 159 11.59 13.82 -14.42
C PRO A 159 12.34 12.52 -14.66
N TRP A 160 12.53 12.16 -15.93
CA TRP A 160 13.31 10.97 -16.27
C TRP A 160 14.81 11.18 -16.03
N GLU A 161 15.46 10.20 -15.38
CA GLU A 161 16.90 10.15 -15.19
C GLU A 161 17.49 8.82 -15.72
N PRO A 162 18.75 8.77 -16.19
CA PRO A 162 19.32 7.56 -16.82
C PRO A 162 19.29 6.28 -15.99
N TYR A 163 19.35 6.35 -14.66
CA TYR A 163 19.28 5.17 -13.80
C TYR A 163 17.90 4.50 -13.86
N MET A 164 16.85 5.23 -14.24
CA MET A 164 15.48 4.73 -14.33
C MET A 164 15.29 3.70 -15.45
N LEU A 165 16.26 3.53 -16.37
CA LEU A 165 16.29 2.39 -17.30
C LEU A 165 16.25 1.04 -16.57
N PHE A 166 16.70 1.01 -15.32
CA PHE A 166 16.70 -0.17 -14.47
C PHE A 166 15.47 -0.27 -13.57
N ASN A 167 14.45 0.58 -13.72
CA ASN A 167 13.18 0.50 -12.98
C ASN A 167 12.61 -0.93 -12.89
N PRO A 168 12.54 -1.73 -13.98
CA PRO A 168 12.04 -3.10 -13.89
C PRO A 168 12.89 -4.01 -12.99
N VAL A 169 14.21 -3.79 -12.98
CA VAL A 169 15.16 -4.54 -12.15
C VAL A 169 15.01 -4.12 -10.69
N TYR A 170 14.94 -2.82 -10.42
CA TYR A 170 14.70 -2.29 -9.08
C TYR A 170 13.37 -2.78 -8.51
N ASN A 171 12.31 -2.79 -9.32
CA ASN A 171 11.00 -3.28 -8.92
C ASN A 171 11.03 -4.79 -8.64
N PHE A 172 11.76 -5.59 -9.43
CA PHE A 172 11.91 -7.02 -9.17
C PHE A 172 12.67 -7.30 -7.86
N ILE A 173 13.72 -6.52 -7.57
CA ILE A 173 14.46 -6.60 -6.30
C ILE A 173 13.54 -6.21 -5.14
N LEU A 174 12.80 -5.11 -5.28
CA LEU A 174 11.83 -4.65 -4.29
C LEU A 174 10.74 -5.71 -4.06
N MET A 175 10.18 -6.30 -5.10
CA MET A 175 9.16 -7.36 -5.01
C MET A 175 9.67 -8.58 -4.23
N THR A 176 10.91 -9.01 -4.46
CA THR A 176 11.47 -10.20 -3.79
C THR A 176 12.04 -9.92 -2.40
N GLY A 177 12.17 -8.64 -2.02
CA GLY A 177 12.70 -8.18 -0.74
C GLY A 177 11.87 -7.06 -0.11
N PHE A 178 10.55 -7.07 -0.29
CA PHE A 178 9.68 -5.94 -0.01
C PHE A 178 9.72 -5.48 1.45
N GLN A 179 9.79 -6.41 2.41
CA GLN A 179 10.01 -6.10 3.83
C GLN A 179 11.24 -5.21 4.07
N TYR A 180 12.31 -5.40 3.28
CA TYR A 180 13.56 -4.68 3.43
C TYR A 180 13.47 -3.32 2.76
N GLY A 181 12.76 -3.22 1.63
CA GLY A 181 12.36 -1.95 1.01
C GLY A 181 11.61 -1.06 2.02
N LYS A 182 10.56 -1.60 2.65
CA LYS A 182 9.83 -0.93 3.73
C LYS A 182 10.74 -0.54 4.90
N ALA A 183 11.70 -1.40 5.27
CA ALA A 183 12.60 -1.14 6.39
C ALA A 183 13.57 0.03 6.14
N VAL A 184 14.02 0.21 4.90
CA VAL A 184 15.01 1.25 4.54
C VAL A 184 14.38 2.57 4.10
N GLN A 185 13.05 2.62 3.91
CA GLN A 185 12.35 3.81 3.44
C GLN A 185 12.66 5.05 4.29
N HIS A 186 12.62 4.93 5.62
CA HIS A 186 12.91 6.01 6.57
C HIS A 186 14.38 6.51 6.50
N LEU A 187 15.27 5.80 5.81
CA LEU A 187 16.65 6.24 5.59
C LEU A 187 16.78 7.24 4.44
N GLU A 188 15.75 7.38 3.58
CA GLU A 188 15.72 8.28 2.44
C GLU A 188 17.03 8.16 1.60
N LEU A 189 17.38 6.92 1.25
CA LEU A 189 18.71 6.57 0.73
C LEU A 189 19.15 7.41 -0.47
N MET A 190 18.22 7.81 -1.35
CA MET A 190 18.55 8.67 -2.49
C MET A 190 18.96 10.08 -2.06
N LYS A 191 18.36 10.64 -1.00
CA LYS A 191 18.80 11.92 -0.42
C LYS A 191 20.21 11.77 0.18
N ALA A 192 20.46 10.68 0.90
CA ALA A 192 21.78 10.36 1.45
C ALA A 192 22.85 10.22 0.35
N ILE A 193 22.53 9.52 -0.75
CA ILE A 193 23.43 9.36 -1.90
C ILE A 193 23.72 10.70 -2.57
N LYS A 194 22.68 11.52 -2.82
CA LYS A 194 22.85 12.87 -3.39
C LYS A 194 23.73 13.75 -2.50
N ALA A 195 23.49 13.77 -1.18
CA ALA A 195 24.33 14.49 -0.23
C ALA A 195 25.78 13.98 -0.24
N ALA A 196 25.98 12.65 -0.30
CA ALA A 196 27.30 12.05 -0.37
C ALA A 196 28.09 12.48 -1.62
N LEU A 197 27.41 12.51 -2.78
CA LEU A 197 27.99 12.95 -4.05
C LEU A 197 28.28 14.46 -4.08
N ASN A 198 27.50 15.28 -3.37
CA ASN A 198 27.59 16.74 -3.34
C ASN A 198 28.50 17.32 -2.24
N GLY A 199 29.35 16.50 -1.61
CA GLY A 199 30.30 16.98 -0.59
C GLY A 199 30.42 16.08 0.65
N GLY A 200 29.71 14.95 0.69
CA GLY A 200 29.87 13.98 1.79
C GLY A 200 29.38 14.52 3.13
N GLU A 201 30.11 14.18 4.19
CA GLU A 201 29.85 14.69 5.55
C GLU A 201 29.98 16.22 5.69
N GLN A 202 30.53 16.89 4.67
CA GLN A 202 30.69 18.35 4.64
C GLN A 202 29.49 19.06 3.97
N TYR A 203 28.52 18.33 3.43
CA TYR A 203 27.28 18.91 2.93
C TYR A 203 26.41 19.35 4.13
N ALA A 204 26.56 20.62 4.50
CA ALA A 204 26.07 21.18 5.78
C ALA A 204 24.55 21.09 5.98
N GLU A 205 23.77 20.85 4.93
CA GLU A 205 22.31 20.74 4.98
C GLU A 205 21.80 19.31 5.25
N TYR A 206 22.67 18.30 5.34
CA TYR A 206 22.25 16.91 5.60
C TYR A 206 22.66 16.42 6.99
N ASP A 207 21.67 15.98 7.79
CA ASP A 207 21.90 15.44 9.13
C ASP A 207 22.40 13.99 9.10
N TRP A 208 23.71 13.83 9.03
CA TRP A 208 24.36 12.53 9.05
C TRP A 208 24.30 11.83 10.42
N GLU A 209 24.09 12.55 11.52
CA GLU A 209 23.94 11.94 12.84
C GLU A 209 22.58 11.26 12.95
N GLU A 210 21.53 11.94 12.51
CA GLU A 210 20.20 11.38 12.40
C GLU A 210 20.18 10.16 11.47
N PHE A 211 20.79 10.25 10.29
CA PHE A 211 20.89 9.11 9.37
C PHE A 211 21.54 7.89 10.03
N ARG A 212 22.67 8.06 10.74
CA ARG A 212 23.35 6.95 11.44
C ARG A 212 22.49 6.37 12.56
N SER A 213 21.75 7.21 13.28
CA SER A 213 20.81 6.80 14.31
C SER A 213 19.69 5.93 13.73
N ARG A 214 19.06 6.39 12.65
CA ARG A 214 18.02 5.65 11.92
C ARG A 214 18.56 4.33 11.35
N LEU A 215 19.75 4.36 10.73
CA LEU A 215 20.42 3.18 10.18
C LEU A 215 20.68 2.12 11.26
N LYS A 216 21.09 2.52 12.46
CA LYS A 216 21.30 1.59 13.59
C LYS A 216 20.02 0.85 13.98
N VAL A 217 18.88 1.55 14.01
CA VAL A 217 17.57 0.94 14.31
C VAL A 217 17.22 -0.09 13.23
N VAL A 218 17.29 0.30 11.96
CA VAL A 218 17.01 -0.56 10.80
C VAL A 218 17.90 -1.81 10.81
N LEU A 219 19.22 -1.64 10.94
CA LEU A 219 20.16 -2.77 10.98
C LEU A 219 19.93 -3.68 12.18
N THR A 220 19.57 -3.13 13.34
CA THR A 220 19.25 -3.93 14.54
C THR A 220 18.01 -4.80 14.28
N LYS A 221 16.95 -4.23 13.71
CA LYS A 221 15.72 -4.96 13.38
C LYS A 221 15.97 -6.04 12.33
N ILE A 222 16.63 -5.69 11.22
CA ILE A 222 17.02 -6.63 10.16
C ILE A 222 17.86 -7.78 10.71
N THR A 223 18.86 -7.47 11.55
CA THR A 223 19.74 -8.48 12.15
C THR A 223 18.97 -9.43 13.05
N LYS A 224 18.09 -8.91 13.92
CA LYS A 224 17.25 -9.74 14.80
C LYS A 224 16.35 -10.68 13.99
N GLN A 225 15.67 -10.19 12.96
CA GLN A 225 14.78 -11.03 12.15
C GLN A 225 15.55 -12.06 11.32
N THR A 226 16.66 -11.66 10.71
CA THR A 226 17.50 -12.55 9.91
C THR A 226 18.14 -13.63 10.78
N ALA A 227 18.66 -13.27 11.96
CA ALA A 227 19.19 -14.24 12.91
C ALA A 227 18.10 -15.21 13.40
N LYS A 228 16.89 -14.72 13.67
CA LYS A 228 15.76 -15.56 14.06
C LYS A 228 15.42 -16.59 12.97
N ASP A 229 15.17 -16.14 11.74
CA ASP A 229 14.65 -17.00 10.67
C ASP A 229 15.71 -17.90 10.01
N TYR A 230 16.98 -17.47 9.98
CA TYR A 230 18.04 -18.19 9.27
C TYR A 230 19.10 -18.81 10.18
N VAL A 231 19.14 -18.45 11.47
CA VAL A 231 20.07 -19.06 12.43
C VAL A 231 19.30 -19.83 13.50
N LEU A 232 18.48 -19.15 14.31
CA LEU A 232 17.83 -19.74 15.48
C LEU A 232 16.89 -20.90 15.10
N PHE A 233 15.86 -20.64 14.27
CA PHE A 233 14.89 -21.66 13.91
C PHE A 233 15.49 -22.82 13.11
N PRO A 234 16.35 -22.58 12.10
CA PRO A 234 17.01 -23.68 11.40
C PRO A 234 17.96 -24.49 12.28
N ALA A 235 18.66 -23.86 13.25
CA ALA A 235 19.52 -24.58 14.19
C ALA A 235 18.73 -25.58 15.05
N MET A 236 17.48 -25.27 15.40
CA MET A 236 16.62 -26.20 16.14
C MET A 236 16.28 -27.48 15.36
N ALA A 237 16.41 -27.50 14.03
CA ALA A 237 16.21 -28.71 13.23
C ALA A 237 17.44 -29.65 13.22
N VAL A 238 18.61 -29.16 13.65
CA VAL A 238 19.87 -29.93 13.62
C VAL A 238 19.82 -31.19 14.49
N PRO A 239 19.33 -31.16 15.75
CA PRO A 239 19.23 -32.37 16.57
C PRO A 239 18.34 -33.47 15.96
N PHE A 240 17.38 -33.10 15.11
CA PHE A 240 16.42 -34.05 14.53
C PHE A 240 16.89 -34.64 13.21
N THR A 241 17.47 -33.83 12.32
CA THR A 241 17.81 -34.26 10.95
C THR A 241 19.17 -33.74 10.45
N GLY A 242 20.04 -33.32 11.38
CA GLY A 242 21.42 -32.89 11.11
C GLY A 242 21.52 -31.62 10.26
N ALA A 243 22.67 -31.45 9.59
CA ALA A 243 22.91 -30.31 8.69
C ALA A 243 21.89 -30.21 7.54
N ARG A 244 21.27 -31.33 7.14
CA ARG A 244 20.19 -31.34 6.15
C ARG A 244 18.92 -30.69 6.70
N GLY A 245 18.61 -30.94 7.97
CA GLY A 245 17.54 -30.27 8.71
C GLY A 245 17.68 -28.75 8.69
N TYR A 246 18.87 -28.26 9.08
CA TYR A 246 19.19 -26.85 9.02
C TYR A 246 18.92 -26.25 7.64
N LYS A 247 19.53 -26.82 6.58
CA LYS A 247 19.35 -26.31 5.21
C LYS A 247 17.90 -26.31 4.76
N LYS A 248 17.13 -27.34 5.15
CA LYS A 248 15.72 -27.45 4.76
C LYS A 248 14.83 -26.48 5.52
N ALA A 249 15.00 -26.34 6.83
CA ALA A 249 14.29 -25.34 7.63
C ALA A 249 14.64 -23.91 7.19
N ALA A 250 15.91 -23.60 6.91
CA ALA A 250 16.33 -22.31 6.36
C ALA A 250 15.69 -22.04 4.98
N SER A 251 15.65 -23.03 4.10
CA SER A 251 14.99 -22.88 2.79
C SER A 251 13.47 -22.70 2.88
N ALA A 252 12.80 -23.31 3.87
CA ALA A 252 11.38 -23.09 4.11
C ALA A 252 11.10 -21.66 4.60
N ASN A 253 11.96 -21.12 5.47
CA ASN A 253 11.93 -19.71 5.88
C ASN A 253 12.14 -18.75 4.72
N TYR A 254 13.11 -19.06 3.86
CA TYR A 254 13.38 -18.27 2.67
C TYR A 254 12.14 -18.20 1.77
N VAL A 255 11.54 -19.35 1.44
CA VAL A 255 10.31 -19.41 0.66
C VAL A 255 9.19 -18.61 1.33
N ALA A 256 8.99 -18.77 2.65
CA ALA A 256 7.93 -18.08 3.36
C ALA A 256 8.10 -16.55 3.38
N ASN A 257 9.33 -16.05 3.55
CA ASN A 257 9.61 -14.62 3.46
C ASN A 257 9.44 -14.10 2.04
N THR A 258 9.89 -14.82 1.02
CA THR A 258 9.70 -14.44 -0.39
C THR A 258 8.21 -14.44 -0.78
N VAL A 259 7.43 -15.42 -0.32
CA VAL A 259 5.97 -15.44 -0.56
C VAL A 259 5.32 -14.22 0.06
N ARG A 260 5.66 -13.87 1.32
CA ARG A 260 5.17 -12.64 1.95
C ARG A 260 5.59 -11.41 1.15
N ASP A 261 6.86 -11.28 0.79
CA ASP A 261 7.37 -10.09 0.10
C ASP A 261 6.69 -9.88 -1.27
N VAL A 262 6.54 -10.94 -2.07
CA VAL A 262 5.83 -10.88 -3.36
C VAL A 262 4.34 -10.60 -3.17
N TRP A 263 3.70 -11.22 -2.18
CA TRP A 263 2.27 -11.05 -1.92
C TRP A 263 1.94 -9.62 -1.45
N ASP A 264 2.74 -9.09 -0.54
CA ASP A 264 2.60 -7.74 -0.02
C ASP A 264 2.87 -6.71 -1.13
N HIS A 265 3.95 -6.88 -1.89
CA HIS A 265 4.25 -6.02 -3.05
C HIS A 265 3.07 -5.97 -4.02
N MET A 266 2.54 -7.14 -4.40
CA MET A 266 1.39 -7.24 -5.29
C MET A 266 0.15 -6.55 -4.71
N THR A 267 -0.14 -6.77 -3.43
CA THR A 267 -1.30 -6.19 -2.75
C THR A 267 -1.23 -4.67 -2.71
N ILE A 268 -0.07 -4.10 -2.33
CA ILE A 268 0.11 -2.64 -2.25
C ILE A 268 0.12 -1.99 -3.64
N PHE A 269 0.79 -2.59 -4.62
CA PHE A 269 0.90 -2.00 -5.95
C PHE A 269 -0.45 -1.91 -6.68
N CYS A 270 -1.33 -2.91 -6.50
CA CYS A 270 -2.69 -2.85 -7.03
C CYS A 270 -3.52 -1.71 -6.43
N GLY A 271 -3.13 -1.19 -5.26
CA GLY A 271 -3.82 -0.09 -4.58
C GLY A 271 -3.48 1.31 -5.09
N HIS A 272 -2.28 1.50 -5.64
CA HIS A 272 -1.70 2.83 -5.85
C HIS A 272 -1.21 3.08 -7.28
N PHE A 273 -0.88 2.03 -8.02
CA PHE A 273 -0.32 2.15 -9.37
C PHE A 273 -1.15 1.58 -10.53
N PRO A 274 -2.39 1.09 -10.37
CA PRO A 274 -3.18 0.78 -11.56
C PRO A 274 -3.54 2.07 -12.29
N ASP A 275 -4.10 1.90 -13.48
CA ASP A 275 -4.63 3.02 -14.24
C ASP A 275 -5.79 3.66 -13.44
N ASP A 276 -6.01 4.96 -13.62
CA ASP A 276 -7.02 5.77 -12.92
C ASP A 276 -6.85 5.89 -11.38
N ALA A 277 -5.72 5.46 -10.80
CA ALA A 277 -5.33 5.83 -9.44
C ALA A 277 -4.58 7.16 -9.50
N GLU A 278 -5.23 8.27 -9.17
CA GLU A 278 -4.70 9.60 -9.48
C GLU A 278 -3.50 10.01 -8.62
N LYS A 279 -2.72 10.97 -9.14
CA LYS A 279 -1.57 11.58 -8.48
C LYS A 279 -1.81 13.07 -8.29
N PHE A 280 -1.24 13.59 -7.21
CA PHE A 280 -1.50 14.93 -6.71
C PHE A 280 -0.19 15.70 -6.54
N THR A 281 -0.27 17.04 -6.48
CA THR A 281 0.87 17.90 -6.19
C THR A 281 0.77 18.52 -4.80
N ILE A 282 1.83 19.19 -4.37
CA ILE A 282 1.82 19.90 -3.07
C ILE A 282 0.84 21.08 -3.11
N GLU A 283 0.63 21.67 -4.28
CA GLU A 283 -0.33 22.77 -4.47
C GLU A 283 -1.77 22.34 -4.13
N ASP A 284 -2.15 21.08 -4.34
CA ASP A 284 -3.47 20.55 -3.95
C ASP A 284 -3.73 20.63 -2.44
N ILE A 285 -2.68 20.48 -1.63
CA ILE A 285 -2.82 20.21 -0.19
C ILE A 285 -2.59 21.44 0.70
N ASP A 286 -2.25 22.60 0.13
CA ASP A 286 -1.88 23.80 0.91
C ASP A 286 -3.05 24.35 1.75
N ASN A 287 -4.29 24.18 1.28
CA ASN A 287 -5.52 24.62 1.97
C ASN A 287 -6.64 23.55 1.97
N GLU A 288 -6.28 22.28 1.82
CA GLU A 288 -7.23 21.16 1.72
C GLU A 288 -8.11 21.05 2.97
N THR A 289 -9.42 21.04 2.74
CA THR A 289 -10.44 20.72 3.75
C THR A 289 -10.56 19.20 3.95
N LEU A 290 -11.16 18.75 5.06
CA LEU A 290 -11.36 17.32 5.29
C LEU A 290 -12.21 16.63 4.18
N PRO A 291 -13.30 17.23 3.65
CA PRO A 291 -14.02 16.64 2.54
C PRO A 291 -13.22 16.55 1.23
N GLU A 292 -12.37 17.54 0.94
CA GLU A 292 -11.44 17.49 -0.19
C GLU A 292 -10.39 16.40 0.01
N TRP A 293 -9.87 16.24 1.24
CA TRP A 293 -8.99 15.13 1.61
C TRP A 293 -9.67 13.79 1.32
N TYR A 294 -10.93 13.59 1.72
CA TYR A 294 -11.66 12.36 1.41
C TYR A 294 -11.74 12.10 -0.10
N LEU A 295 -12.09 13.13 -0.88
CA LEU A 295 -12.17 13.02 -2.33
C LEU A 295 -10.81 12.63 -2.94
N ARG A 296 -9.72 13.25 -2.47
CA ARG A 296 -8.36 12.91 -2.91
C ARG A 296 -7.99 11.47 -2.59
N GLN A 297 -8.28 10.99 -1.38
CA GLN A 297 -8.02 9.60 -0.99
C GLN A 297 -8.78 8.60 -1.89
N MET A 298 -10.02 8.92 -2.23
CA MET A 298 -10.85 8.08 -3.11
C MET A 298 -10.34 8.03 -4.55
N LEU A 299 -9.96 9.17 -5.11
CA LEU A 299 -9.44 9.27 -6.47
C LEU A 299 -7.99 8.73 -6.58
N GLY A 300 -7.22 8.82 -5.51
CA GLY A 300 -5.82 8.39 -5.48
C GLY A 300 -5.62 6.88 -5.31
N THR A 301 -6.65 6.12 -4.95
CA THR A 301 -6.49 4.72 -4.58
C THR A 301 -7.47 3.81 -5.32
N ALA A 302 -7.10 2.54 -5.42
CA ALA A 302 -7.84 1.56 -6.20
C ALA A 302 -8.07 0.27 -5.42
N ASN A 303 -9.26 -0.29 -5.60
CA ASN A 303 -9.66 -1.57 -5.03
C ASN A 303 -9.43 -2.70 -6.03
N PHE A 304 -9.28 -3.94 -5.54
CA PHE A 304 -9.41 -5.10 -6.42
C PHE A 304 -10.56 -6.01 -6.05
N GLU A 305 -11.21 -6.56 -7.06
CA GLU A 305 -12.25 -7.56 -6.91
C GLU A 305 -11.70 -8.86 -6.32
N GLY A 306 -12.52 -9.52 -5.51
CA GLY A 306 -12.09 -10.76 -4.87
C GLY A 306 -13.16 -11.43 -4.02
N SER A 307 -12.87 -12.67 -3.63
CA SER A 307 -13.63 -13.33 -2.57
C SER A 307 -13.27 -12.77 -1.20
N ASN A 308 -14.14 -12.97 -0.20
CA ASN A 308 -13.83 -12.65 1.19
C ASN A 308 -12.52 -13.30 1.68
N ALA A 309 -12.19 -14.50 1.16
CA ALA A 309 -10.93 -15.16 1.49
C ALA A 309 -9.72 -14.43 0.90
N LEU A 310 -9.83 -13.88 -0.31
CA LEU A 310 -8.77 -13.05 -0.90
C LEU A 310 -8.57 -11.79 -0.05
N HIS A 311 -9.65 -11.06 0.24
CA HIS A 311 -9.60 -9.86 1.06
C HIS A 311 -9.01 -10.13 2.45
N PHE A 312 -9.39 -11.25 3.09
CA PHE A 312 -8.78 -11.65 4.36
C PHE A 312 -7.26 -11.89 4.26
N ILE A 313 -6.80 -12.64 3.25
CA ILE A 313 -5.37 -12.95 3.09
C ILE A 313 -4.56 -11.69 2.73
N THR A 314 -5.18 -10.69 2.12
CA THR A 314 -4.56 -9.39 1.84
C THR A 314 -4.64 -8.42 3.03
N GLY A 315 -5.15 -8.80 4.20
CA GLY A 315 -5.30 -7.88 5.32
C GLY A 315 -6.43 -6.85 5.14
N HIS A 316 -7.39 -7.16 4.27
CA HIS A 316 -8.39 -6.28 3.68
C HIS A 316 -7.83 -5.14 2.81
N LEU A 317 -6.53 -5.15 2.49
CA LEU A 317 -5.89 -4.19 1.58
C LEU A 317 -6.25 -4.37 0.10
N GLY A 318 -7.27 -5.17 -0.22
CA GLY A 318 -7.98 -5.07 -1.51
C GLY A 318 -9.09 -4.03 -1.52
N ARG A 319 -9.31 -3.40 -0.36
CA ARG A 319 -10.24 -2.30 -0.08
C ARG A 319 -9.42 -1.07 0.31
N GLN A 320 -8.57 -0.61 -0.61
CA GLN A 320 -7.66 0.51 -0.39
C GLN A 320 -8.38 1.84 -0.26
N ILE A 321 -9.47 2.06 -1.00
CA ILE A 321 -10.27 3.28 -0.86
C ILE A 321 -10.80 3.40 0.57
N GLU A 322 -11.33 2.32 1.13
CA GLU A 322 -11.80 2.21 2.50
C GLU A 322 -10.66 2.36 3.50
N HIS A 323 -9.54 1.72 3.21
CA HIS A 323 -8.36 1.77 4.04
C HIS A 323 -7.81 3.20 4.16
N HIS A 324 -7.81 3.96 3.07
CA HIS A 324 -7.29 5.32 3.04
C HIS A 324 -8.27 6.33 3.62
N LEU A 325 -9.57 6.14 3.43
CA LEU A 325 -10.58 6.97 4.10
C LEU A 325 -10.61 6.72 5.62
N TYR A 326 -10.47 5.46 6.04
CA TYR A 326 -10.65 5.03 7.42
C TYR A 326 -9.59 4.02 7.88
N PRO A 327 -8.30 4.42 7.92
CA PRO A 327 -7.20 3.51 8.22
C PRO A 327 -7.29 2.90 9.61
N ASP A 328 -7.91 3.62 10.54
CA ASP A 328 -8.07 3.29 11.96
C ASP A 328 -9.43 2.62 12.30
N LEU A 329 -10.25 2.28 11.30
CA LEU A 329 -11.44 1.45 11.51
C LEU A 329 -11.14 -0.05 11.33
N PRO A 330 -11.85 -0.95 12.03
CA PRO A 330 -11.63 -2.39 11.91
C PRO A 330 -11.72 -2.90 10.47
N SER A 331 -10.62 -3.46 9.95
CA SER A 331 -10.49 -4.02 8.59
C SER A 331 -11.56 -5.06 8.23
N ASN A 332 -12.04 -5.84 9.20
CA ASN A 332 -13.13 -6.79 8.98
C ASN A 332 -14.47 -6.13 8.60
N ARG A 333 -14.58 -4.80 8.73
CA ARG A 333 -15.73 -4.00 8.30
C ARG A 333 -15.57 -3.41 6.91
N TYR A 334 -14.38 -3.47 6.29
CA TYR A 334 -14.12 -2.81 5.00
C TYR A 334 -15.01 -3.30 3.87
N ASN A 335 -15.43 -4.58 3.85
CA ASN A 335 -16.40 -5.03 2.84
C ASN A 335 -17.80 -4.41 3.00
N TYR A 336 -18.20 -4.07 4.23
CA TYR A 336 -19.45 -3.33 4.47
C TYR A 336 -19.29 -1.86 4.08
N ILE A 337 -18.20 -1.23 4.52
CA ILE A 337 -17.86 0.16 4.15
C ILE A 337 -17.83 0.31 2.62
N ASN A 338 -17.20 -0.65 1.91
CA ASN A 338 -17.18 -0.71 0.46
C ASN A 338 -18.57 -0.53 -0.17
N SER A 339 -19.53 -1.34 0.28
CA SER A 339 -20.88 -1.31 -0.28
C SER A 339 -21.55 0.06 -0.10
N ARG A 340 -21.31 0.73 1.03
CA ARG A 340 -21.86 2.07 1.29
C ARG A 340 -21.11 3.15 0.52
N LEU A 341 -19.79 3.03 0.35
CA LEU A 341 -19.01 3.97 -0.44
C LEU A 341 -19.37 3.92 -1.92
N VAL A 342 -19.66 2.75 -2.48
CA VAL A 342 -20.13 2.63 -3.88
C VAL A 342 -21.43 3.43 -4.07
N GLU A 343 -22.41 3.27 -3.16
CA GLU A 343 -23.67 4.04 -3.19
C GLU A 343 -23.42 5.56 -3.13
N ILE A 344 -22.48 5.98 -2.28
CA ILE A 344 -22.09 7.40 -2.17
C ILE A 344 -21.43 7.87 -3.47
N CYS A 345 -20.50 7.11 -4.04
CA CYS A 345 -19.82 7.49 -5.28
C CYS A 345 -20.79 7.62 -6.46
N GLU A 346 -21.72 6.67 -6.61
CA GLU A 346 -22.78 6.72 -7.63
C GLU A 346 -23.64 7.97 -7.49
N LYS A 347 -23.99 8.37 -6.25
CA LYS A 347 -24.79 9.57 -5.99
C LYS A 347 -24.11 10.87 -6.42
N TYR A 348 -22.78 10.95 -6.30
CA TYR A 348 -21.99 12.12 -6.68
C TYR A 348 -21.35 11.99 -8.07
N ASP A 349 -21.66 10.92 -8.80
CA ASP A 349 -21.09 10.60 -10.11
C ASP A 349 -19.55 10.59 -10.10
N LEU A 350 -18.98 10.01 -9.04
CA LEU A 350 -17.56 9.82 -8.82
C LEU A 350 -17.13 8.41 -9.24
N PRO A 351 -15.93 8.24 -9.82
CA PRO A 351 -15.43 6.91 -10.16
C PRO A 351 -15.10 6.14 -8.88
N TYR A 352 -15.32 4.83 -8.95
CA TYR A 352 -14.93 3.91 -7.89
C TYR A 352 -13.94 2.88 -8.44
N ASN A 353 -12.66 3.26 -8.50
CA ASN A 353 -11.63 2.49 -9.21
C ASN A 353 -11.48 1.09 -8.61
N THR A 354 -12.07 0.10 -9.28
CA THR A 354 -12.07 -1.31 -8.88
C THR A 354 -11.85 -2.20 -10.10
N GLY A 355 -10.97 -3.19 -9.98
CA GLY A 355 -10.76 -4.15 -11.06
C GLY A 355 -10.19 -5.48 -10.59
N PRO A 356 -10.01 -6.47 -11.48
CA PRO A 356 -9.41 -7.74 -11.08
C PRO A 356 -7.92 -7.56 -10.74
N MET A 357 -7.48 -8.10 -9.61
CA MET A 357 -6.12 -7.93 -9.05
C MET A 357 -5.00 -8.17 -10.09
N TRP A 358 -5.13 -9.20 -10.93
CA TRP A 358 -4.11 -9.53 -11.93
C TRP A 358 -3.96 -8.44 -13.01
N LYS A 359 -5.06 -7.76 -13.37
CA LYS A 359 -5.08 -6.69 -14.37
C LYS A 359 -4.40 -5.45 -13.79
N GLN A 360 -4.79 -5.05 -12.58
CA GLN A 360 -4.18 -3.92 -11.87
C GLN A 360 -2.68 -4.13 -11.65
N TYR A 361 -2.26 -5.33 -11.26
CA TYR A 361 -0.84 -5.64 -11.12
C TYR A 361 -0.09 -5.58 -12.46
N ALA A 362 -0.71 -6.06 -13.54
CA ALA A 362 -0.15 -5.96 -14.89
C ALA A 362 -0.04 -4.49 -15.35
N GLU A 363 -1.01 -3.64 -15.02
CA GLU A 363 -0.98 -2.20 -15.27
C GLU A 363 0.16 -1.52 -14.51
N SER A 364 0.35 -1.85 -13.23
CA SER A 364 1.48 -1.34 -12.44
C SER A 364 2.83 -1.70 -13.08
N TRP A 365 3.01 -2.97 -13.48
CA TRP A 365 4.23 -3.41 -14.18
C TRP A 365 4.39 -2.74 -15.55
N ARG A 366 3.30 -2.60 -16.31
CA ARG A 366 3.29 -1.88 -17.60
C ARG A 366 3.77 -0.45 -17.39
N THR A 367 3.26 0.26 -16.39
CA THR A 367 3.66 1.64 -16.06
C THR A 367 5.14 1.71 -15.70
N ILE A 368 5.63 0.85 -14.80
CA ILE A 368 7.04 0.80 -14.39
C ILE A 368 7.98 0.54 -15.57
N ILE A 369 7.62 -0.39 -16.46
CA ILE A 369 8.42 -0.73 -17.65
C ILE A 369 8.36 0.44 -18.65
N LYS A 370 7.19 0.99 -18.91
CA LYS A 370 6.99 2.10 -19.85
C LYS A 370 7.76 3.34 -19.41
N LEU A 371 7.68 3.71 -18.14
CA LEU A 371 8.34 4.89 -17.57
C LEU A 371 9.84 4.69 -17.32
N SER A 372 10.37 3.47 -17.53
CA SER A 372 11.81 3.22 -17.52
C SER A 372 12.52 3.87 -18.71
N LEU A 373 11.81 4.12 -19.81
CA LEU A 373 12.34 4.71 -21.04
C LEU A 373 12.19 6.26 -21.05
N PRO A 374 13.05 6.98 -21.79
CA PRO A 374 12.93 8.43 -21.97
C PRO A 374 11.57 8.89 -22.51
N ASP A 375 11.14 10.08 -22.09
CA ASP A 375 9.79 10.62 -22.38
C ASP A 375 9.47 10.76 -23.87
N LYS A 376 10.48 10.89 -24.74
CA LYS A 376 10.30 10.92 -26.20
C LYS A 376 9.64 9.67 -26.80
N TYR A 377 9.56 8.58 -26.04
CA TYR A 377 8.90 7.33 -26.47
C TYR A 377 7.45 7.22 -25.95
N LEU A 378 7.00 8.17 -25.13
CA LEU A 378 5.64 8.22 -24.63
C LEU A 378 4.73 8.91 -25.66
N THR A 379 3.55 8.34 -25.92
CA THR A 379 2.60 8.85 -26.91
C THR A 379 1.47 9.68 -26.30
N ALA A 380 1.01 9.31 -25.10
CA ALA A 380 0.04 10.11 -24.34
C ALA A 380 0.70 11.36 -23.75
N THR A 381 -0.08 12.37 -23.36
CA THR A 381 0.46 13.57 -22.71
C THR A 381 0.70 13.30 -21.21
N VAL A 382 1.14 14.31 -20.47
CA VAL A 382 1.21 14.27 -19.00
C VAL A 382 -0.09 14.72 -18.33
N ASP A 383 -1.07 15.12 -19.13
CA ASP A 383 -2.38 15.62 -18.67
C ASP A 383 -3.49 14.58 -18.86
N ASP A 384 -3.28 13.63 -19.79
CA ASP A 384 -4.25 12.60 -20.14
C ASP A 384 -3.53 11.31 -20.55
N ALA A 385 -3.15 10.50 -19.56
CA ALA A 385 -2.55 9.19 -19.74
C ALA A 385 -3.19 8.19 -18.76
N PRO A 386 -3.28 6.89 -19.10
CA PRO A 386 -3.97 5.93 -18.22
C PRO A 386 -3.41 5.87 -16.79
N GLU A 387 -2.10 6.09 -16.63
CA GLU A 387 -1.43 6.08 -15.33
C GLU A 387 -1.45 7.42 -14.57
N THR A 388 -1.85 8.54 -15.19
CA THR A 388 -1.87 9.86 -14.56
C THR A 388 -2.68 10.86 -15.38
N HIS A 389 -3.49 11.67 -14.69
CA HIS A 389 -4.25 12.75 -15.29
C HIS A 389 -3.97 14.09 -14.60
N SER A 390 -4.40 15.18 -15.24
CA SER A 390 -4.38 16.53 -14.68
C SER A 390 -5.70 17.25 -14.96
N ASN A 391 -5.94 18.36 -14.26
CA ASN A 391 -7.07 19.25 -14.55
C ASN A 391 -7.13 19.66 -16.04
N LYS A 392 -5.99 19.76 -16.72
CA LYS A 392 -5.91 20.18 -18.13
C LYS A 392 -6.52 19.21 -19.12
N ARG A 393 -6.87 17.98 -18.71
CA ARG A 393 -7.65 17.06 -19.55
C ARG A 393 -9.02 17.65 -19.93
N PHE A 394 -9.54 18.57 -19.11
CA PHE A 394 -10.81 19.26 -19.30
C PHE A 394 -10.60 20.69 -19.77
N TYR A 395 -9.50 21.00 -20.46
CA TYR A 395 -9.24 22.34 -20.98
C TYR A 395 -9.28 22.29 -22.50
N ASP A 396 -9.90 23.28 -23.12
CA ASP A 396 -9.93 23.40 -24.58
C ASP A 396 -8.56 23.87 -25.14
N GLU A 397 -8.43 23.87 -26.47
CA GLU A 397 -7.19 24.32 -27.16
C GLU A 397 -6.83 25.79 -26.86
N SER A 398 -7.78 26.59 -26.38
CA SER A 398 -7.58 27.98 -25.97
C SER A 398 -7.15 28.14 -24.50
N GLY A 399 -7.07 27.02 -23.77
CA GLY A 399 -6.69 26.98 -22.35
C GLY A 399 -7.83 27.32 -21.40
N ARG A 400 -9.10 27.27 -21.86
CA ARG A 400 -10.27 27.49 -21.00
C ARG A 400 -10.78 26.16 -20.48
N THR A 401 -11.12 26.12 -19.19
CA THR A 401 -11.75 24.95 -18.56
C THR A 401 -13.13 24.69 -19.18
N THR A 402 -13.39 23.44 -19.52
CA THR A 402 -14.71 22.91 -19.92
C THR A 402 -15.42 22.25 -18.74
N VAL A 403 -14.87 22.37 -17.52
CA VAL A 403 -15.48 21.84 -16.31
C VAL A 403 -16.80 22.55 -16.03
N VAL A 404 -17.84 21.75 -15.82
CA VAL A 404 -19.15 22.20 -15.36
C VAL A 404 -19.37 21.65 -13.96
N LYS A 405 -19.39 22.52 -12.95
CA LYS A 405 -19.60 22.12 -11.55
C LYS A 405 -21.09 22.02 -11.22
N GLY A 406 -21.49 20.90 -10.61
CA GLY A 406 -22.86 20.72 -10.09
C GLY A 406 -23.92 20.57 -11.18
N GLU A 407 -23.55 20.07 -12.34
CA GLU A 407 -24.49 19.77 -13.42
C GLU A 407 -25.43 18.64 -12.98
N ILE A 408 -26.69 18.73 -13.42
CA ILE A 408 -27.74 17.75 -13.17
C ILE A 408 -28.39 17.41 -14.51
N ASP A 409 -28.57 16.12 -14.79
CA ASP A 409 -29.22 15.63 -16.01
C ASP A 409 -30.75 15.85 -15.99
N ALA A 410 -31.43 15.46 -17.08
CA ALA A 410 -32.87 15.63 -17.20
C ALA A 410 -33.67 14.72 -16.22
N GLU A 411 -33.05 13.64 -15.77
CA GLU A 411 -33.58 12.66 -14.84
C GLU A 411 -33.37 13.06 -13.37
N GLY A 412 -32.58 14.11 -13.11
CA GLY A 412 -32.29 14.64 -11.79
C GLY A 412 -31.03 14.05 -11.14
N ASN A 413 -30.22 13.29 -11.87
CA ASN A 413 -28.95 12.75 -11.38
C ASN A 413 -27.82 13.77 -11.56
N ARG A 414 -26.84 13.73 -10.66
CA ARG A 414 -25.64 14.56 -10.79
C ARG A 414 -24.78 14.08 -11.95
N ARG A 415 -24.14 15.03 -12.63
CA ARG A 415 -23.12 14.78 -13.65
C ARG A 415 -21.78 15.30 -13.13
N GLY A 416 -20.98 14.37 -12.63
CA GLY A 416 -19.68 14.57 -12.03
C GLY A 416 -18.59 14.04 -12.95
N LEU A 417 -17.51 13.54 -12.34
CA LEU A 417 -16.33 13.11 -13.07
C LEU A 417 -16.62 11.97 -14.06
N VAL A 418 -17.39 10.95 -13.67
CA VAL A 418 -17.65 9.79 -14.55
C VAL A 418 -18.32 10.22 -15.84
N SER A 419 -19.42 10.99 -15.76
CA SER A 419 -20.12 11.51 -16.94
C SER A 419 -19.19 12.28 -17.89
N HIS A 420 -18.34 13.15 -17.34
CA HIS A 420 -17.48 14.01 -18.15
C HIS A 420 -16.27 13.27 -18.74
N VAL A 421 -15.76 12.24 -18.06
CA VAL A 421 -14.77 11.31 -18.64
C VAL A 421 -15.37 10.56 -19.83
N GLU A 422 -16.61 10.07 -19.71
CA GLU A 422 -17.29 9.34 -20.78
C GLU A 422 -17.54 10.22 -22.02
N GLU A 423 -17.95 11.47 -21.83
CA GLU A 423 -18.09 12.45 -22.91
C GLU A 423 -16.76 12.73 -23.62
N LEU A 424 -15.69 12.94 -22.85
CA LEU A 424 -14.35 13.16 -23.38
C LEU A 424 -13.88 11.96 -24.20
N ALA A 425 -14.19 10.74 -23.77
CA ALA A 425 -13.87 9.52 -24.49
C ALA A 425 -14.70 9.36 -25.78
N ALA A 426 -15.97 9.75 -25.76
CA ALA A 426 -16.86 9.70 -26.94
C ALA A 426 -16.52 10.75 -28.01
N ALA A 427 -15.84 11.84 -27.63
CA ALA A 427 -15.42 12.91 -28.55
C ALA A 427 -14.13 12.59 -29.33
N LYS A 428 -13.37 11.55 -28.94
CA LYS A 428 -12.13 11.07 -29.58
C LYS A 428 -12.41 9.99 -30.62
#